data_AF-A0A7K4IEV5-F1
#
_entry.id   AF-A0A7K4IEV5-F1
#
_cell.length_a   1.000
_cell.length_b   1.000
_cell.length_c   1.000
_cell.angle_alpha   90.00
_cell.angle_beta   90.00
_cell.angle_gamma   90.00
#
_symmetry.space_group_name_H-M   'P 1'
#
loop_
_entity.id
_entity.type
_entity.pdbx_description
1 polymer ?
#
loop_
_entity_poly.entity_id
_entity_poly.type
_entity_poly.pdbx_seq_one_letter_code
_entity_poly.pdbx_strand_id
1 'polypeptide(L)'
;MRADTSIALVVRHSHRTIIADYEQVLRGGLTETGKATSYEMGRRLDTRRPVHMFTSFVPRCAETTEHMARGLADAGGTVVDIEPLPTLVKPEHTEERVWENLQPDGDNVIDFVNRWSDGTLGEGIEEFRVFGARLWSDTVERLLSQQDPVMHIHVTHDLSLMSLKRLLLRRPLVEADREPYLGGIGLVRTHSGVQLFIGRDKSLIEIIV
;
A
#
# COMPACT_ATOMS: atom_id res chain seq x y z
N MET A 1 8.46 16.95 8.83
CA MET A 1 8.75 15.86 9.78
C MET A 1 10.21 15.95 10.20
N ARG A 2 10.51 15.70 11.48
CA ARG A 2 11.88 15.62 11.96
C ARG A 2 12.57 14.39 11.37
N ALA A 3 13.84 14.51 11.01
CA ALA A 3 14.64 13.44 10.37
C ALA A 3 14.90 12.23 11.29
N ASP A 4 14.55 12.35 12.58
CA ASP A 4 14.83 11.44 13.69
C ASP A 4 13.72 10.40 13.96
N THR A 5 12.63 10.39 13.18
CA THR A 5 11.57 9.39 13.32
C THR A 5 11.43 8.52 12.08
N SER A 6 11.09 7.26 12.31
CA SER A 6 10.77 6.30 11.27
C SER A 6 9.37 6.57 10.72
N ILE A 7 9.24 6.46 9.41
CA ILE A 7 7.98 6.66 8.70
C ILE A 7 7.72 5.49 7.76
N ALA A 8 6.45 5.21 7.48
CA ALA A 8 6.06 4.32 6.39
C ALA A 8 5.13 5.05 5.42
N LEU A 9 5.32 4.81 4.12
CA LEU A 9 4.39 5.19 3.07
C LEU A 9 3.80 3.90 2.51
N VAL A 10 2.48 3.78 2.50
CA VAL A 10 1.78 2.65 1.84
C VAL A 10 1.03 3.23 0.66
N VAL A 11 1.48 2.89 -0.56
CA VAL A 11 1.07 3.57 -1.79
C VAL A 11 0.52 2.58 -2.80
N ARG A 12 -0.50 3.02 -3.53
CA ARG A 12 -0.98 2.32 -4.71
C ARG A 12 0.07 2.42 -5.82
N HIS A 13 0.27 1.34 -6.57
CA HIS A 13 1.10 1.36 -7.77
C HIS A 13 0.74 2.51 -8.73
N SER A 14 1.66 2.84 -9.63
CA SER A 14 1.49 3.91 -10.60
C SER A 14 0.57 3.53 -11.77
N HIS A 15 0.41 4.46 -12.71
CA HIS A 15 -0.50 4.36 -13.84
C HIS A 15 -0.20 3.16 -14.76
N ARG A 16 -1.25 2.37 -15.02
CA ARG A 16 -1.26 1.23 -15.95
C ARG A 16 -2.33 1.43 -17.02
N THR A 17 -2.33 0.60 -18.06
CA THR A 17 -3.48 0.49 -18.97
C THR A 17 -4.68 -0.08 -18.22
N ILE A 18 -5.89 0.24 -18.69
CA ILE A 18 -7.14 -0.35 -18.24
C ILE A 18 -7.06 -1.86 -18.38
N ILE A 19 -7.49 -2.60 -17.35
CA ILE A 19 -7.47 -4.07 -17.36
C ILE A 19 -8.81 -4.55 -17.86
N ALA A 20 -8.84 -5.17 -19.03
CA ALA A 20 -10.08 -5.63 -19.66
C ALA A 20 -10.54 -7.01 -19.12
N ASP A 21 -9.62 -7.84 -18.63
CA ASP A 21 -9.90 -9.20 -18.17
C ASP A 21 -9.03 -9.60 -16.96
N TYR A 22 -9.44 -10.64 -16.23
CA TYR A 22 -8.77 -11.08 -15.00
C TYR A 22 -7.38 -11.70 -15.27
N GLU A 23 -7.12 -12.22 -16.47
CA GLU A 23 -5.82 -12.80 -16.84
C GLU A 23 -4.72 -11.72 -16.90
N GLN A 24 -5.08 -10.50 -17.30
CA GLN A 24 -4.19 -9.35 -17.32
C GLN A 24 -3.91 -8.77 -15.92
N VAL A 25 -4.72 -9.09 -14.90
CA VAL A 25 -4.59 -8.56 -13.53
C VAL A 25 -3.26 -8.90 -12.89
N LEU A 26 -2.63 -10.02 -13.24
CA LEU A 26 -1.35 -10.43 -12.66
C LEU A 26 -0.14 -10.16 -13.56
N ARG A 27 -0.36 -9.75 -14.82
CA ARG A 27 0.71 -9.59 -15.81
C ARG A 27 0.95 -8.15 -16.26
N GLY A 28 -0.04 -7.26 -16.11
CA GLY A 28 0.08 -5.88 -16.54
C GLY A 28 1.15 -5.09 -15.78
N GLY A 29 2.10 -4.51 -16.53
CA GLY A 29 3.08 -3.53 -16.06
C GLY A 29 2.56 -2.09 -16.10
N LEU A 30 3.47 -1.13 -15.95
CA LEU A 30 3.19 0.29 -16.04
C LEU A 30 3.20 0.80 -17.47
N THR A 31 2.43 1.86 -17.69
CA THR A 31 2.60 2.73 -18.86
C THR A 31 3.88 3.57 -18.73
N GLU A 32 4.35 4.16 -19.83
CA GLU A 32 5.47 5.13 -19.78
C GLU A 32 5.17 6.32 -18.85
N THR A 33 3.93 6.83 -18.84
CA THR A 33 3.49 7.83 -17.87
C THR A 33 3.61 7.32 -16.44
N GLY A 34 3.23 6.07 -16.19
CA GLY A 34 3.35 5.42 -14.89
C GLY A 34 4.80 5.37 -14.42
N LYS A 35 5.71 4.89 -15.29
CA LYS A 35 7.16 4.82 -15.03
C LYS A 35 7.76 6.19 -14.72
N ALA A 36 7.46 7.19 -15.55
CA ALA A 36 7.96 8.56 -15.37
C ALA A 36 7.45 9.19 -14.06
N THR A 37 6.18 8.97 -13.71
CA THR A 37 5.60 9.52 -12.48
C THR A 37 6.16 8.83 -11.24
N SER A 38 6.37 7.50 -11.28
CA SER A 38 7.03 6.76 -10.19
C SER A 38 8.46 7.26 -9.96
N TYR A 39 9.21 7.49 -11.04
CA TYR A 39 10.55 8.06 -10.97
C TYR A 39 10.54 9.45 -10.32
N GLU A 40 9.64 10.32 -10.76
CA GLU A 40 9.52 11.67 -10.19
C GLU A 40 9.08 11.66 -8.72
N MET A 41 8.21 10.73 -8.33
CA MET A 41 7.86 10.53 -6.91
C MET A 41 9.10 10.16 -6.10
N GLY A 42 9.89 9.20 -6.60
CA GLY A 42 11.16 8.79 -5.98
C GLY A 42 12.12 9.95 -5.77
N ARG A 43 12.32 10.78 -6.80
CA ARG A 43 13.18 11.98 -6.75
C ARG A 43 12.78 13.01 -5.69
N ARG A 44 11.50 13.04 -5.29
CA ARG A 44 10.94 14.00 -4.33
C ARG A 44 10.92 13.51 -2.89
N LEU A 45 11.27 12.25 -2.65
CA LEU A 45 11.35 11.70 -1.31
C LEU A 45 12.50 12.34 -0.52
N ASP A 46 12.36 12.31 0.82
CA ASP A 46 13.40 12.81 1.72
C ASP A 46 14.62 11.88 1.69
N THR A 47 15.76 12.40 1.23
CA THR A 47 17.00 11.63 1.05
C THR A 47 17.81 11.44 2.33
N ARG A 48 17.38 12.04 3.45
CA ARG A 48 18.11 11.98 4.74
C ARG A 48 17.92 10.68 5.50
N ARG A 49 16.96 9.83 5.11
CA ARG A 49 16.73 8.52 5.74
C ARG A 49 17.09 7.39 4.77
N PRO A 50 17.70 6.30 5.24
CA PRO A 50 17.74 5.07 4.48
C PRO A 50 16.31 4.56 4.21
N VAL A 51 16.10 4.05 3.01
CA VAL A 51 14.79 3.59 2.54
C VAL A 51 14.78 2.08 2.35
N HIS A 52 13.86 1.41 3.03
CA HIS A 52 13.50 0.02 2.78
C HIS A 52 12.25 0.00 1.92
N MET A 53 12.28 -0.70 0.79
CA MET A 53 11.13 -0.80 -0.09
C MET A 53 10.54 -2.21 -0.05
N PHE A 54 9.22 -2.27 0.07
CA PHE A 54 8.45 -3.49 0.08
C PHE A 54 7.46 -3.44 -1.07
N THR A 55 7.36 -4.50 -1.86
CA THR A 55 6.50 -4.48 -3.04
C THR A 55 5.66 -5.74 -3.15
N SER A 56 4.45 -5.59 -3.68
CA SER A 56 3.79 -6.72 -4.32
C SER A 56 4.64 -7.21 -5.50
N PHE A 57 4.73 -8.53 -5.68
CA PHE A 57 5.47 -9.12 -6.80
C PHE A 57 4.75 -8.99 -8.16
N VAL A 58 3.58 -8.36 -8.20
CA VAL A 58 2.85 -8.10 -9.46
C VAL A 58 3.62 -7.02 -10.26
N PRO A 59 3.83 -7.20 -11.58
CA PRO A 59 4.75 -6.37 -12.38
C PRO A 59 4.61 -4.86 -12.19
N ARG A 60 3.39 -4.30 -12.25
CA ARG A 60 3.17 -2.86 -12.03
C ARG A 60 3.63 -2.33 -10.67
N CYS A 61 3.58 -3.14 -9.61
CA CYS A 61 4.08 -2.75 -8.29
C CYS A 61 5.61 -2.82 -8.24
N ALA A 62 6.19 -3.88 -8.79
CA ALA A 62 7.64 -4.02 -8.91
C ALA A 62 8.23 -2.87 -9.74
N GLU A 63 7.69 -2.59 -10.93
CA GLU A 63 8.12 -1.48 -11.78
C GLU A 63 7.93 -0.10 -11.10
N THR A 64 6.83 0.08 -10.35
CA THR A 64 6.64 1.32 -9.56
C THR A 64 7.79 1.49 -8.56
N THR A 65 8.09 0.42 -7.81
CA THR A 65 9.15 0.39 -6.80
C THR A 65 10.52 0.63 -7.43
N GLU A 66 10.84 -0.05 -8.53
CA GLU A 66 12.10 0.11 -9.26
C GLU A 66 12.29 1.54 -9.76
N HIS A 67 11.25 2.15 -10.35
CA HIS A 67 11.33 3.52 -10.83
C HIS A 67 11.45 4.53 -9.66
N MET A 68 10.73 4.32 -8.55
CA MET A 68 10.90 5.13 -7.34
C MET A 68 12.32 5.00 -6.75
N ALA A 69 12.86 3.78 -6.68
CA ALA A 69 14.22 3.53 -6.21
C ALA A 69 15.26 4.27 -7.06
N ARG A 70 15.13 4.21 -8.39
CA ARG A 70 15.98 4.95 -9.33
C ARG A 70 15.89 6.47 -9.11
N GLY A 71 14.68 7.00 -8.97
CA GLY A 71 14.47 8.42 -8.70
C GLY A 71 15.10 8.89 -7.39
N LEU A 72 14.96 8.09 -6.33
CA LEU A 72 15.56 8.37 -5.03
C LEU A 72 17.09 8.35 -5.10
N ALA A 73 17.68 7.34 -5.75
CA ALA A 73 19.12 7.22 -5.93
C ALA A 73 19.69 8.42 -6.72
N ASP A 74 19.03 8.83 -7.80
CA ASP A 74 19.43 10.01 -8.59
C ASP A 74 19.34 11.32 -7.79
N ALA A 75 18.47 11.39 -6.77
CA ALA A 75 18.38 12.50 -5.84
C ALA A 75 19.43 12.44 -4.70
N GLY A 76 20.26 11.39 -4.65
CA GLY A 76 21.28 11.16 -3.63
C GLY A 76 20.78 10.47 -2.36
N GLY A 77 19.60 9.84 -2.41
CA GLY A 77 19.08 9.00 -1.34
C GLY A 77 19.63 7.56 -1.38
N THR A 78 19.41 6.82 -0.29
CA THR A 78 19.89 5.44 -0.14
C THR A 78 18.73 4.46 -0.08
N VAL A 79 18.68 3.52 -1.03
CA VAL A 79 17.82 2.32 -0.93
C VAL A 79 18.64 1.21 -0.29
N VAL A 80 18.18 0.69 0.85
CA VAL A 80 18.86 -0.40 1.57
C VAL A 80 18.51 -1.74 0.94
N ASP A 81 17.22 -1.98 0.70
CA ASP A 81 16.70 -3.19 0.09
C ASP A 81 15.38 -2.94 -0.65
N ILE A 82 15.03 -3.93 -1.48
CA ILE A 82 13.72 -4.06 -2.12
C ILE A 82 13.25 -5.50 -1.88
N GLU A 83 12.23 -5.68 -1.06
CA GLU A 83 11.70 -7.00 -0.66
C GLU A 83 10.29 -7.23 -1.24
N PRO A 84 10.05 -8.33 -1.96
CA PRO A 84 8.70 -8.72 -2.34
C PRO A 84 7.93 -9.30 -1.15
N LEU A 85 6.75 -8.75 -0.83
CA LEU A 85 5.87 -9.23 0.23
C LEU A 85 4.55 -9.79 -0.34
N PRO A 86 4.26 -11.10 -0.15
CA PRO A 86 2.99 -11.70 -0.61
C PRO A 86 1.74 -10.99 -0.05
N THR A 87 1.79 -10.53 1.20
CA THR A 87 0.69 -9.82 1.87
C THR A 87 0.27 -8.53 1.13
N LEU A 88 1.19 -7.91 0.36
CA LEU A 88 0.90 -6.73 -0.44
C LEU A 88 0.19 -7.04 -1.77
N VAL A 89 -0.06 -8.32 -2.10
CA VAL A 89 -0.74 -8.73 -3.34
C VAL A 89 -2.25 -8.80 -3.13
N LYS A 90 -2.69 -9.73 -2.27
CA LYS A 90 -4.10 -10.03 -1.99
C LYS A 90 -4.23 -10.99 -0.80
N PRO A 91 -5.42 -11.14 -0.19
CA PRO A 91 -5.70 -12.25 0.73
C PRO A 91 -5.62 -13.62 0.07
N GLU A 92 -5.48 -14.65 0.89
CA GLU A 92 -5.64 -16.04 0.41
C GLU A 92 -7.11 -16.30 0.03
N HIS A 93 -7.33 -17.20 -0.92
CA HIS A 93 -8.67 -17.60 -1.35
C HIS A 93 -8.69 -19.09 -1.73
N THR A 94 -9.82 -19.76 -1.48
CA THR A 94 -10.05 -21.14 -1.91
C THR A 94 -10.99 -21.23 -3.10
N GLU A 95 -11.71 -20.15 -3.43
CA GLU A 95 -12.67 -20.09 -4.53
C GLU A 95 -12.45 -18.86 -5.42
N GLU A 96 -12.17 -19.07 -6.71
CA GLU A 96 -11.93 -17.97 -7.65
C GLU A 96 -13.15 -17.06 -7.84
N ARG A 97 -14.37 -17.60 -7.65
CA ARG A 97 -15.62 -16.81 -7.80
C ARG A 97 -15.71 -15.62 -6.85
N VAL A 98 -14.93 -15.60 -5.76
CA VAL A 98 -14.94 -14.45 -4.84
C VAL A 98 -14.53 -13.17 -5.58
N TRP A 99 -13.65 -13.29 -6.57
CA TRP A 99 -13.17 -12.19 -7.39
C TRP A 99 -14.23 -11.66 -8.37
N GLU A 100 -15.32 -12.39 -8.63
CA GLU A 100 -16.48 -11.88 -9.39
C GLU A 100 -17.19 -10.73 -8.65
N ASN A 101 -17.01 -10.64 -7.32
CA ASN A 101 -17.51 -9.53 -6.52
C ASN A 101 -16.60 -8.30 -6.60
N LEU A 102 -15.43 -8.38 -7.22
CA LEU A 102 -14.49 -7.28 -7.40
C LEU A 102 -14.38 -6.93 -8.88
N GLN A 103 -14.76 -5.71 -9.23
CA GLN A 103 -14.62 -5.22 -10.60
C GLN A 103 -13.15 -5.32 -11.05
N PRO A 104 -12.85 -5.66 -12.32
CA PRO A 104 -11.47 -5.85 -12.79
C PRO A 104 -10.53 -4.65 -12.56
N ASP A 105 -11.06 -3.42 -12.62
CA ASP A 105 -10.31 -2.19 -12.32
C ASP A 105 -10.37 -1.75 -10.85
N GLY A 106 -11.01 -2.54 -9.99
CA GLY A 106 -11.15 -2.29 -8.57
C GLY A 106 -12.11 -1.13 -8.26
N ASP A 107 -13.07 -0.84 -9.14
CA ASP A 107 -13.96 0.31 -8.98
C ASP A 107 -14.89 0.22 -7.78
N ASN A 108 -15.28 -0.99 -7.40
CA ASN A 108 -16.08 -1.25 -6.22
C ASN A 108 -15.24 -1.74 -5.01
N VAL A 109 -13.92 -1.52 -5.00
CA VAL A 109 -13.02 -2.04 -3.95
C VAL A 109 -13.45 -1.62 -2.54
N ILE A 110 -14.04 -0.43 -2.38
CA ILE A 110 -14.56 0.06 -1.09
C ILE A 110 -15.71 -0.83 -0.59
N ASP A 111 -16.69 -1.09 -1.45
CA ASP A 111 -17.83 -1.96 -1.11
C ASP A 111 -17.34 -3.37 -0.80
N PHE A 112 -16.43 -3.90 -1.64
CA PHE A 112 -15.82 -5.21 -1.44
C PHE A 112 -15.14 -5.32 -0.06
N VAL A 113 -14.27 -4.37 0.29
CA VAL A 113 -13.55 -4.39 1.58
C VAL A 113 -14.51 -4.23 2.77
N ASN A 114 -15.53 -3.38 2.66
CA ASN A 114 -16.52 -3.23 3.73
C ASN A 114 -17.31 -4.52 3.94
N ARG A 115 -17.86 -5.10 2.86
CA ARG A 115 -18.61 -6.36 2.92
C ARG A 115 -17.75 -7.51 3.47
N TRP A 116 -16.49 -7.59 3.05
CA TRP A 116 -15.55 -8.58 3.54
C TRP A 116 -15.21 -8.40 5.02
N SER A 117 -14.92 -7.17 5.44
CA SER A 117 -14.68 -6.83 6.86
C SER A 117 -15.90 -7.13 7.75
N ASP A 118 -17.10 -7.01 7.21
CA ASP A 118 -18.35 -7.26 7.93
C ASP A 118 -18.80 -8.74 7.84
N GLY A 119 -18.03 -9.61 7.17
CA GLY A 119 -18.30 -11.04 7.05
C GLY A 119 -19.43 -11.40 6.07
N THR A 120 -19.79 -10.48 5.16
CA THR A 120 -20.93 -10.62 4.23
C THR A 120 -20.54 -10.98 2.80
N LEU A 121 -19.25 -11.21 2.54
CA LEU A 121 -18.74 -11.62 1.22
C LEU A 121 -18.97 -13.13 0.94
N GLY A 122 -19.27 -13.91 1.98
CA GLY A 122 -19.41 -15.37 1.90
C GLY A 122 -18.12 -16.13 2.23
N GLU A 123 -18.16 -17.44 2.04
CA GLU A 123 -17.00 -18.33 2.17
C GLU A 123 -16.12 -18.25 0.91
N GLY A 124 -14.90 -18.79 0.97
CA GLY A 124 -14.01 -18.88 -0.20
C GLY A 124 -12.85 -17.87 -0.24
N ILE A 125 -12.80 -16.94 0.71
CA ILE A 125 -11.71 -15.99 0.94
C ILE A 125 -11.25 -16.07 2.40
N GLU A 126 -9.96 -15.81 2.64
CA GLU A 126 -9.40 -15.65 3.97
C GLU A 126 -10.22 -14.63 4.79
N GLU A 127 -10.40 -14.87 6.08
CA GLU A 127 -11.09 -13.92 6.94
C GLU A 127 -10.35 -12.58 6.98
N PHE A 128 -11.11 -11.47 6.91
CA PHE A 128 -10.54 -10.12 6.91
C PHE A 128 -9.61 -9.87 8.11
N ARG A 129 -9.91 -10.43 9.28
CA ARG A 129 -9.08 -10.30 10.48
C ARG A 129 -7.73 -11.02 10.34
N VAL A 130 -7.71 -12.17 9.68
CA VAL A 130 -6.50 -12.97 9.48
C VAL A 130 -5.59 -12.26 8.47
N PHE A 131 -6.14 -11.86 7.32
CA PHE A 131 -5.40 -11.03 6.36
C PHE A 131 -4.93 -9.72 6.99
N GLY A 132 -5.81 -9.07 7.76
CA GLY A 132 -5.52 -7.80 8.41
C GLY A 132 -4.40 -7.89 9.44
N ALA A 133 -4.29 -9.00 10.18
CA ALA A 133 -3.16 -9.24 11.08
C ALA A 133 -1.84 -9.37 10.32
N ARG A 134 -1.82 -10.05 9.18
CA ARG A 134 -0.62 -10.13 8.32
C ARG A 134 -0.24 -8.76 7.78
N LEU A 135 -1.20 -8.00 7.24
CA LEU A 135 -0.97 -6.63 6.76
C LEU A 135 -0.44 -5.74 7.87
N TRP A 136 -1.02 -5.81 9.06
CA TRP A 136 -0.60 -5.05 10.22
C TRP A 136 0.85 -5.36 10.62
N SER A 137 1.21 -6.65 10.68
CA SER A 137 2.55 -7.07 11.04
C SER A 137 3.59 -6.61 10.02
N ASP A 138 3.30 -6.82 8.73
CA ASP A 138 4.21 -6.46 7.64
C ASP A 138 4.38 -4.95 7.43
N THR A 139 3.46 -4.12 7.94
CA THR A 139 3.50 -2.66 7.75
C THR A 139 3.71 -1.90 9.06
N VAL A 140 2.76 -1.97 9.99
CA VAL A 140 2.75 -1.16 11.21
C VAL A 140 3.75 -1.70 12.23
N GLU A 141 3.69 -2.99 12.57
CA GLU A 141 4.62 -3.56 13.57
C GLU A 141 6.05 -3.51 13.07
N ARG A 142 6.26 -3.80 11.79
CA ARG A 142 7.57 -3.68 11.13
C ARG A 142 8.14 -2.26 11.22
N LEU A 143 7.31 -1.22 11.14
CA LEU A 143 7.74 0.17 11.35
C LEU A 143 8.07 0.43 12.83
N LEU A 144 7.23 -0.05 13.75
CA LEU A 144 7.38 0.14 15.19
C LEU A 144 8.62 -0.57 15.76
N SER A 145 9.04 -1.68 15.14
CA SER A 145 10.20 -2.46 15.54
C SER A 145 11.55 -1.83 15.17
N GLN A 146 11.56 -0.77 14.36
CA GLN A 146 12.80 -0.12 13.91
C GLN A 146 13.47 0.62 15.07
N GLN A 147 14.79 0.47 15.20
CA GLN A 147 15.57 1.18 16.22
C GLN A 147 16.07 2.53 15.68
N ASP A 148 16.53 2.53 14.43
CA ASP A 148 17.04 3.73 13.75
C ASP A 148 15.95 4.41 12.89
N PRO A 149 16.09 5.72 12.61
CA PRO A 149 15.18 6.43 11.71
C PRO A 149 15.28 5.89 10.27
N VAL A 150 14.20 5.28 9.80
CA VAL A 150 14.10 4.74 8.43
C VAL A 150 12.84 5.21 7.72
N MET A 151 12.82 5.10 6.40
CA MET A 151 11.58 5.23 5.62
C MET A 151 11.24 3.86 5.02
N HIS A 152 10.08 3.33 5.38
CA HIS A 152 9.51 2.18 4.69
C HIS A 152 8.61 2.67 3.55
N ILE A 153 8.69 2.04 2.39
CA ILE A 153 7.77 2.29 1.28
C ILE A 153 7.16 0.96 0.86
N HIS A 154 5.85 0.81 1.06
CA HIS A 154 5.09 -0.36 0.68
C HIS A 154 4.29 -0.03 -0.59
N VAL A 155 4.67 -0.62 -1.73
CA VAL A 155 3.97 -0.45 -3.00
C VAL A 155 3.01 -1.63 -3.22
N THR A 156 1.73 -1.32 -3.36
CA THR A 156 0.65 -2.32 -3.33
C THR A 156 -0.52 -1.95 -4.26
N HIS A 157 -1.60 -2.72 -4.17
CA HIS A 157 -2.84 -2.54 -4.92
C HIS A 157 -3.89 -1.81 -4.07
N ASP A 158 -4.96 -1.40 -4.72
CA ASP A 158 -6.14 -0.84 -4.06
C ASP A 158 -6.72 -1.77 -2.98
N LEU A 159 -6.87 -3.07 -3.23
CA LEU A 159 -7.44 -4.00 -2.26
C LEU A 159 -6.68 -4.03 -0.93
N SER A 160 -5.36 -4.22 -0.97
CA SER A 160 -4.52 -4.26 0.24
C SER A 160 -4.43 -2.89 0.92
N LEU A 161 -4.32 -1.80 0.14
CA LEU A 161 -4.29 -0.44 0.67
C LEU A 161 -5.61 -0.07 1.36
N MET A 162 -6.75 -0.37 0.74
CA MET A 162 -8.08 -0.13 1.32
C MET A 162 -8.30 -1.01 2.54
N SER A 163 -7.87 -2.28 2.52
CA SER A 163 -7.90 -3.16 3.69
C SER A 163 -7.12 -2.57 4.87
N LEU A 164 -5.90 -2.07 4.63
CA LEU A 164 -5.12 -1.41 5.67
C LEU A 164 -5.79 -0.12 6.19
N LYS A 165 -6.37 0.71 5.30
CA LYS A 165 -7.15 1.88 5.71
C LYS A 165 -8.35 1.49 6.57
N ARG A 166 -9.07 0.41 6.22
CA ARG A 166 -10.23 -0.10 6.98
C ARG A 166 -9.83 -0.49 8.41
N LEU A 167 -8.66 -1.11 8.58
CA LEU A 167 -8.08 -1.45 9.89
C LEU A 167 -7.71 -0.20 10.70
N LEU A 168 -6.98 0.73 10.08
CA LEU A 168 -6.46 1.93 10.76
C LEU A 168 -7.57 2.92 11.14
N LEU A 169 -8.54 3.12 10.27
CA LEU A 169 -9.64 4.07 10.48
C LEU A 169 -10.71 3.53 11.43
N ARG A 170 -10.79 2.20 11.62
CA ARG A 170 -11.77 1.54 12.49
C ARG A 170 -13.23 1.90 12.20
N ARG A 171 -13.52 2.32 10.96
CA ARG A 171 -14.86 2.61 10.43
C ARG A 171 -15.00 2.07 9.01
N PRO A 172 -16.23 1.85 8.51
CA PRO A 172 -16.45 1.56 7.09
C PRO A 172 -15.78 2.63 6.21
N LEU A 173 -15.23 2.18 5.09
CA LEU A 173 -14.65 3.04 4.07
C LEU A 173 -15.77 3.77 3.30
N VAL A 174 -15.48 4.99 2.87
CA VAL A 174 -16.33 5.82 2.01
C VAL A 174 -15.59 6.18 0.72
N GLU A 175 -16.29 6.65 -0.31
CA GLU A 175 -15.68 6.96 -1.62
C GLU A 175 -14.47 7.91 -1.53
N ALA A 176 -14.53 8.89 -0.62
CA ALA A 176 -13.43 9.82 -0.38
C ALA A 176 -12.13 9.14 0.12
N ASP A 177 -12.23 7.92 0.66
CA ASP A 177 -11.07 7.14 1.09
C ASP A 177 -10.33 6.46 -0.08
N ARG A 178 -10.91 6.39 -1.29
CA ARG A 178 -10.24 5.74 -2.42
C ARG A 178 -9.02 6.53 -2.86
N GLU A 179 -7.89 5.85 -2.97
CA GLU A 179 -6.62 6.47 -3.36
C GLU A 179 -6.41 6.42 -4.88
N PRO A 180 -5.96 7.53 -5.50
CA PRO A 180 -5.52 7.54 -6.90
C PRO A 180 -4.22 6.73 -7.08
N TYR A 181 -3.74 6.59 -8.31
CA TYR A 181 -2.40 6.06 -8.56
C TYR A 181 -1.34 6.88 -7.82
N LEU A 182 -0.37 6.20 -7.20
CA LEU A 182 0.63 6.78 -6.28
C LEU A 182 0.03 7.52 -5.06
N GLY A 183 -1.29 7.48 -4.89
CA GLY A 183 -1.97 7.87 -3.66
C GLY A 183 -1.81 6.80 -2.59
N GLY A 184 -2.03 7.18 -1.34
CA GLY A 184 -1.71 6.32 -0.22
C GLY A 184 -1.82 7.00 1.14
N ILE A 185 -1.29 6.31 2.13
CA ILE A 185 -1.23 6.76 3.51
C ILE A 185 0.22 6.89 3.98
N GLY A 186 0.44 7.81 4.91
CA GLY A 186 1.69 7.94 5.65
C GLY A 186 1.48 7.52 7.10
N LEU A 187 2.44 6.80 7.66
CA LEU A 187 2.50 6.47 9.09
C LEU A 187 3.78 7.08 9.64
N VAL A 188 3.69 7.75 10.77
CA VAL A 188 4.84 8.27 11.51
C VAL A 188 4.90 7.58 12.84
N ARG A 189 6.03 6.96 13.17
CA ARG A 189 6.24 6.37 14.48
C ARG A 189 6.20 7.45 15.56
N THR A 190 5.44 7.18 16.61
CA THR A 190 5.41 7.96 17.85
C THR A 190 5.96 7.10 19.00
N HIS A 191 5.98 7.65 20.20
CA HIS A 191 6.42 6.94 21.41
C HIS A 191 5.43 5.84 21.83
N SER A 192 4.15 5.95 21.42
CA SER A 192 3.02 5.11 21.86
C SER A 192 2.36 4.33 20.72
N GLY A 193 2.85 4.45 19.50
CA GLY A 193 2.24 3.83 18.32
C GLY A 193 2.59 4.57 17.03
N VAL A 194 1.58 4.84 16.21
CA VAL A 194 1.73 5.53 14.93
C VAL A 194 0.72 6.66 14.76
N GLN A 195 1.16 7.73 14.12
CA GLN A 195 0.29 8.79 13.63
C GLN A 195 0.02 8.57 12.14
N LEU A 196 -1.26 8.51 11.77
CA LEU A 196 -1.72 8.34 10.40
C LEU A 196 -1.89 9.70 9.70
N PHE A 197 -1.40 9.76 8.47
CA PHE A 197 -1.52 10.88 7.53
C PHE A 197 -2.20 10.39 6.27
N ILE A 198 -3.26 11.08 5.82
CA ILE A 198 -3.98 10.75 4.59
C ILE A 198 -3.85 11.96 3.67
N GLY A 199 -3.27 11.81 2.49
CA GLY A 199 -2.86 12.95 1.66
C GLY A 199 -3.97 13.95 1.28
N ARG A 200 -5.24 13.57 1.38
CA ARG A 200 -6.40 14.42 1.10
C ARG A 200 -6.99 15.12 2.33
N ASP A 201 -6.70 14.63 3.53
CA ASP A 201 -7.26 15.15 4.75
C ASP A 201 -6.12 15.59 5.68
N LYS A 202 -6.12 16.87 6.07
CA LYS A 202 -5.13 17.38 7.04
C LYS A 202 -5.36 16.81 8.45
N SER A 203 -6.32 15.90 8.62
CA SER A 203 -6.59 15.20 9.85
C SER A 203 -5.42 14.28 10.23
N LEU A 204 -5.05 14.38 11.50
CA LEU A 204 -4.05 13.52 12.13
C LEU A 204 -4.81 12.57 13.04
N ILE A 205 -4.65 11.27 12.81
CA ILE A 205 -5.25 10.24 13.66
C ILE A 205 -4.11 9.57 14.41
N GLU A 206 -4.10 9.69 15.74
CA GLU A 206 -3.17 8.95 16.59
C GLU A 206 -3.72 7.55 16.85
N ILE A 207 -2.91 6.54 16.55
CA ILE A 207 -3.23 5.14 16.74
C ILE A 207 -2.28 4.61 17.79
N ILE A 208 -2.82 4.41 18.99
CA ILE A 208 -2.12 3.79 20.11
C ILE A 208 -2.13 2.28 19.87
N VAL A 209 -0.94 1.68 19.91
CA VAL A 209 -0.70 0.25 19.67
C VAL A 209 -0.31 -0.42 20.99
#